data_AF-A0A351BES4-F1
#
_entry.id   AF-A0A351BES4-F1
#
_cell.length_a   1.000
_cell.length_b   1.000
_cell.length_c   1.000
_cell.angle_alpha   90.00
_cell.angle_beta   90.00
_cell.angle_gamma   90.00
#
_symmetry.space_group_name_H-M   'P 1'
#
loop_
_entity.id
_entity.type
_entity.pdbx_description
1 polymer ?
#
loop_
_entity_poly.entity_id
_entity_poly.type
_entity_poly.pdbx_seq_one_letter_code
_entity_poly.pdbx_strand_id
1 'polypeptide(L)' 'GAGLDGEDPGIGLKNEKVGRFAQLSKPDAVLHDHDRVEIYRPLIADPKEVRKQRAAAGKVMKKGPGDGE' A
#
# COMPACT_ATOMS: atom_id res chain seq x y z
N GLY A 1 14.15 -17.73 17.67
CA GLY A 1 13.11 -16.80 17.22
C GLY A 1 12.40 -17.40 16.03
N ALA A 2 11.09 -17.21 15.93
CA ALA A 2 10.36 -17.53 14.71
C ALA A 2 10.78 -16.53 13.60
N GLY A 3 10.73 -16.97 12.34
CA GLY A 3 10.90 -16.08 11.18
C GLY A 3 9.61 -15.32 10.89
N LEU A 4 9.71 -14.22 10.13
CA LEU A 4 8.57 -13.33 9.83
C LEU A 4 7.41 -14.05 9.14
N ASP A 5 7.73 -14.98 8.24
CA ASP A 5 6.74 -15.78 7.50
C ASP A 5 6.07 -16.85 8.37
N GLY A 6 6.62 -17.16 9.55
CA GLY A 6 6.09 -18.14 10.50
C GLY A 6 5.12 -17.55 11.53
N GLU A 7 5.19 -16.24 11.81
CA GLU A 7 4.30 -15.58 12.79
C GLU A 7 2.90 -15.29 12.23
N ASP A 8 2.79 -14.90 10.95
CA ASP A 8 1.49 -14.66 10.30
C ASP A 8 1.40 -15.37 8.94
N PRO A 9 0.81 -16.58 8.89
CA PRO A 9 0.70 -17.36 7.67
C PRO A 9 -0.24 -16.73 6.63
N GLY A 10 -1.08 -15.75 7.00
CA GLY A 10 -2.00 -15.07 6.09
C GLY A 10 -1.36 -13.95 5.27
N ILE A 11 -0.21 -13.42 5.71
CA ILE A 11 0.41 -12.25 5.09
C ILE A 11 1.18 -12.61 3.80
N GLY A 12 1.69 -13.84 3.68
CA GLY A 12 2.29 -14.32 2.42
C GLY A 12 3.50 -13.52 1.95
N LEU A 13 4.51 -13.34 2.81
CA LEU A 13 5.68 -12.46 2.59
C LEU A 13 6.67 -12.92 1.50
N LYS A 14 6.45 -14.09 0.88
CA LYS A 14 7.42 -14.72 -0.04
C LYS A 14 7.75 -13.87 -1.28
N ASN A 15 6.81 -13.03 -1.70
CA ASN A 15 6.95 -12.18 -2.88
C ASN A 15 7.03 -10.68 -2.55
N GLU A 16 6.97 -10.33 -1.25
CA GLU A 16 6.92 -8.95 -0.79
C GLU A 16 8.29 -8.50 -0.29
N LYS A 17 8.59 -7.21 -0.48
CA LYS A 17 9.79 -6.62 0.12
C LYS A 17 9.49 -6.35 1.58
N VAL A 18 10.32 -6.92 2.47
CA VAL A 18 10.20 -6.71 3.91
C VAL A 18 11.34 -5.82 4.38
N GLY A 19 11.05 -4.93 5.32
CA GLY A 19 12.01 -4.09 6.01
C GLY A 19 11.97 -4.34 7.51
N ARG A 20 13.10 -4.13 8.17
CA ARG A 20 13.23 -4.03 9.61
C ARG A 20 13.91 -2.70 9.93
N PHE A 21 13.27 -1.84 10.72
CA PHE A 21 13.77 -0.49 11.03
C PHE A 21 14.26 0.28 9.78
N ALA A 22 13.39 0.46 8.77
CA ALA A 22 13.70 1.10 7.50
C ALA A 22 14.82 0.46 6.64
N GLN A 23 15.28 -0.76 6.99
CA GLN A 23 16.28 -1.50 6.24
C GLN A 23 15.69 -2.77 5.64
N LEU A 24 15.85 -2.96 4.32
CA LEU A 24 15.44 -4.20 3.61
C LEU A 24 16.03 -5.43 4.30
N SER A 25 15.16 -6.40 4.59
CA SER A 25 15.47 -7.64 5.29
C SER A 25 14.84 -8.82 4.56
N LYS A 26 15.44 -10.00 4.72
CA LYS A 26 14.87 -11.21 4.15
C LYS A 26 13.65 -11.65 4.99
N PRO A 27 12.62 -12.29 4.37
CA PRO A 27 11.47 -12.80 5.10
C PRO A 27 11.82 -13.86 6.16
N ASP A 28 12.90 -14.62 5.96
CA ASP A 28 13.37 -15.66 6.89
C ASP A 28 14.25 -15.11 8.04
N ALA A 29 14.41 -13.79 8.13
CA ALA A 29 15.20 -13.18 9.19
C ALA A 29 14.57 -13.44 10.56
N VAL A 30 15.41 -13.86 11.52
CA VAL A 30 15.00 -14.06 12.91
C VAL A 30 14.64 -12.71 13.54
N LEU A 31 13.41 -12.64 14.07
CA LEU A 31 12.93 -11.47 14.80
C LEU A 31 13.27 -11.55 16.28
N HIS A 32 13.48 -10.37 16.85
CA HIS A 32 13.62 -10.15 18.29
C HIS A 32 12.45 -9.32 18.81
N ASP A 33 12.28 -9.34 20.12
CA ASP A 33 11.26 -8.54 20.77
C ASP A 33 11.45 -7.05 20.45
N HIS A 34 10.35 -6.36 20.16
CA HIS A 34 10.31 -4.97 19.69
C HIS A 34 10.88 -4.68 18.28
N ASP A 35 11.19 -5.71 17.47
CA ASP A 35 11.52 -5.48 16.06
C ASP A 35 10.31 -4.88 15.31
N ARG A 36 10.50 -3.72 14.66
CA ARG A 36 9.48 -3.15 13.76
C ARG A 36 9.67 -3.73 12.37
N VAL A 37 8.65 -4.47 11.94
CA VAL A 37 8.54 -5.05 10.60
C VAL A 37 7.75 -4.12 9.68
N GLU A 38 8.29 -3.87 8.50
CA GLU A 38 7.70 -3.03 7.47
C GLU A 38 7.46 -3.88 6.22
N ILE A 39 6.26 -3.83 5.64
CA ILE A 39 5.90 -4.61 4.44
C ILE A 39 5.65 -3.63 3.29
N TYR A 40 6.50 -3.65 2.26
CA TYR A 40 6.37 -2.77 1.11
C TYR A 40 5.58 -3.45 -0.01
N ARG A 41 4.34 -2.99 -0.23
CA ARG A 41 3.49 -3.45 -1.33
C ARG A 41 3.56 -2.51 -2.53
N PRO A 42 3.57 -3.06 -3.77
CA PRO A 42 3.52 -2.22 -4.97
C PRO A 42 2.20 -1.45 -5.03
N LEU A 43 2.25 -0.28 -5.66
CA LEU A 43 1.05 0.51 -5.92
C LEU A 43 0.17 -0.22 -6.94
N ILE A 44 -1.12 -0.36 -6.62
CA ILE A 44 -2.10 -1.02 -7.51
C ILE A 44 -2.45 -0.13 -8.71
N ALA A 45 -2.41 1.20 -8.53
CA ALA A 45 -2.71 2.15 -9.58
C ALA A 45 -1.67 3.29 -9.59
N ASP A 46 -1.34 3.78 -10.77
CA ASP A 46 -0.47 4.95 -10.92
C ASP A 46 -1.16 6.18 -10.30
N PRO A 47 -0.54 6.85 -9.30
CA PRO A 47 -1.09 8.06 -8.69
C PRO A 47 -1.48 9.15 -9.69
N LYS A 48 -0.76 9.28 -10.81
CA LYS A 48 -1.06 10.26 -11.86
C LYS A 48 -2.35 9.92 -12.59
N GLU A 49 -2.53 8.65 -12.94
CA GLU A 49 -3.74 8.17 -13.60
C GLU A 49 -4.95 8.29 -12.67
N VAL A 50 -4.82 7.89 -11.41
CA VAL A 50 -5.87 8.07 -10.39
C VAL A 50 -6.24 9.54 -10.23
N ARG A 51 -5.24 10.44 -10.21
CA ARG A 51 -5.47 11.89 -10.14
C ARG A 51 -6.21 12.41 -11.38
N LYS A 52 -5.85 11.94 -12.57
CA LYS A 52 -6.51 12.30 -13.84
C LYS A 52 -7.97 11.84 -13.86
N GLN A 53 -8.24 10.60 -13.45
CA GLN A 53 -9.60 10.05 -13.33
C GLN A 53 -10.45 10.84 -12.34
N ARG A 54 -9.91 11.18 -11.15
CA ARG A 54 -10.61 12.00 -10.15
C ARG A 54 -10.93 13.41 -10.67
N ALA A 55 -9.99 14.05 -11.36
CA ALA A 55 -10.20 15.38 -11.94
C ALA A 55 -11.25 15.34 -13.07
N ALA A 56 -11.31 14.27 -13.86
CA ALA A 56 -12.36 14.08 -14.85
C ALA A 56 -13.74 13.87 -14.19
N ALA A 57 -13.85 12.98 -13.20
CA ALA A 57 -15.10 12.72 -12.48
C ALA A 57 -15.66 13.96 -11.76
N GLY A 58 -14.81 14.77 -11.13
CA GLY A 58 -15.21 16.02 -10.48
C GLY A 58 -15.74 17.10 -11.45
N LYS A 59 -15.38 17.03 -12.74
CA LYS A 59 -15.96 17.91 -13.78
C LYS A 59 -17.36 17.48 -14.19
N VAL A 60 -17.69 16.18 -14.09
CA VAL A 60 -19.01 15.66 -14.50
C VAL A 60 -20.10 16.06 -13.50
N MET A 61 -19.76 16.28 -12.22
CA MET A 61 -20.74 16.60 -11.17
C MET A 61 -21.02 18.11 -10.99
N LYS A 62 -20.41 19.01 -11.78
CA LYS A 62 -20.63 20.47 -11.70
C LYS A 62 -21.30 21.06 -12.95
N LYS A 63 -22.24 20.32 -13.55
CA LYS A 63 -23.31 20.91 -14.35
C LYS A 63 -24.62 20.75 -13.58
N GLY A 64 -24.78 21.54 -12.52
CA GLY A 64 -26.10 21.79 -11.97
C GLY A 64 -26.95 22.49 -13.03
N PRO A 65 -28.27 22.26 -13.09
CA PRO A 65 -29.12 23.00 -14.00
C PRO A 65 -29.07 24.47 -13.57
N GLY A 66 -28.53 25.33 -14.44
CA GLY A 66 -28.80 26.75 -14.35
C GLY A 66 -30.19 26.94 -14.93
N ASP A 67 -31.20 26.95 -14.08
CA ASP A 67 -32.49 27.52 -14.44
C ASP A 67 -32.31 29.04 -14.46
N GLY A 68 -32.51 29.62 -15.65
CA GLY A 68 -32.55 31.05 -15.82
C GLY A 68 -33.84 31.64 -15.26
N GLU A 69 -33.71 32.76 -14.58
CA GLU A 69 -34.57 33.94 -14.66
C GLU A 69 -33.77 35.14 -14.11
#